data_AF-R1DA07-F1
#
_entry.id   AF-R1DA07-F1
#
_cell.length_a   1.000
_cell.length_b   1.000
_cell.length_c   1.000
_cell.angle_alpha   90.00
_cell.angle_beta   90.00
_cell.angle_gamma   90.00
#
_symmetry.space_group_name_H-M   'P 1'
#
loop_
_entity.id
_entity.type
_entity.pdbx_description
1 polymer ?
#
loop_
_entity_poly.entity_id
_entity_poly.type
_entity_poly.pdbx_seq_one_letter_code
_entity_poly.pdbx_strand_id
1 'polypeptide(L)'
;MPTNPRDRMIVAAAGPATHLPMTLCWLILSATTGYPIRFWSPAVPLEASSLYHWLCWVGLYINVLLFVFNLLVFPLDGSQLLLNFLLLRGATPARAARIIILVSVPMAVLLAGWALVNGNSLGCFLVLWLCMQTWRLHQAAAAGRLETHPLFVDVAPRGGPGMSGQAQAV
;
A
#
# COMPACT_ATOMS: atom_id res chain seq x y z
N MET A 1 5.84 -9.72 14.87
CA MET A 1 6.22 -9.50 13.46
C MET A 1 7.61 -10.09 13.21
N PRO A 2 7.94 -10.47 11.96
CA PRO A 2 9.28 -10.95 11.62
C PRO A 2 10.34 -9.88 11.93
N THR A 3 11.46 -10.28 12.54
CA THR A 3 12.55 -9.36 12.92
C THR A 3 13.49 -9.04 11.76
N ASN A 4 13.51 -9.88 10.73
CA ASN A 4 14.31 -9.69 9.53
C ASN A 4 13.58 -8.77 8.53
N PRO A 5 14.21 -7.68 8.04
CA PRO A 5 13.61 -6.81 7.02
C PRO A 5 13.15 -7.55 5.76
N ARG A 6 13.82 -8.64 5.37
CA ARG A 6 13.42 -9.47 4.22
C ARG A 6 12.08 -10.17 4.45
N ASP A 7 11.87 -10.72 5.63
CA ASP A 7 10.62 -11.42 5.96
C ASP A 7 9.45 -10.41 6.05
N ARG A 8 9.72 -9.20 6.55
CA ARG A 8 8.75 -8.09 6.51
C ARG A 8 8.40 -7.67 5.10
N MET A 9 9.36 -7.64 4.17
CA MET A 9 9.08 -7.39 2.75
C MET A 9 8.21 -8.47 2.15
N ILE A 10 8.45 -9.74 2.46
CA ILE A 10 7.64 -10.85 1.94
C ILE A 10 6.21 -10.75 2.46
N VAL A 11 6.03 -10.49 3.76
CA VAL A 11 4.70 -10.31 4.36
C VAL A 11 3.99 -9.08 3.77
N ALA A 12 4.68 -7.95 3.63
CA ALA A 12 4.10 -6.75 3.00
C ALA A 12 3.77 -6.99 1.52
N ALA A 13 4.59 -7.74 0.79
CA ALA A 13 4.32 -8.08 -0.60
C ALA A 13 3.15 -9.05 -0.76
N ALA A 14 2.84 -9.86 0.25
CA ALA A 14 1.75 -10.82 0.20
C ALA A 14 0.39 -10.14 -0.03
N GLY A 15 0.15 -8.97 0.59
CA GLY A 15 -1.07 -8.19 0.40
C GLY A 15 -1.33 -7.85 -1.08
N PRO A 16 -0.47 -7.03 -1.72
CA PRO A 16 -0.57 -6.74 -3.15
C PRO A 16 -0.58 -8.01 -4.01
N ALA A 17 0.25 -9.01 -3.67
CA ALA A 17 0.36 -10.23 -4.47
C ALA A 17 -0.95 -11.02 -4.56
N THR A 18 -1.85 -10.94 -3.56
CA THR A 18 -3.17 -11.61 -3.63
C THR A 18 -4.05 -11.09 -4.78
N HIS A 19 -3.84 -9.85 -5.22
CA HIS A 19 -4.59 -9.28 -6.33
C HIS A 19 -4.18 -9.88 -7.68
N LEU A 20 -2.98 -10.46 -7.81
CA LEU A 20 -2.53 -11.09 -9.06
C LEU A 20 -3.35 -12.34 -9.45
N PRO A 21 -3.45 -13.38 -8.60
CA PRO A 21 -4.29 -14.55 -8.92
C PRO A 21 -5.77 -14.17 -8.99
N MET A 22 -6.22 -13.19 -8.20
CA MET A 22 -7.61 -12.73 -8.28
C MET A 22 -7.90 -11.99 -9.59
N THR A 23 -6.99 -11.12 -10.04
CA THR A 23 -7.07 -10.47 -11.37
C THR A 23 -7.07 -11.52 -12.48
N LEU A 24 -6.21 -12.54 -12.39
CA LEU A 24 -6.18 -13.64 -13.35
C LEU A 24 -7.51 -14.40 -13.38
N CYS A 25 -8.09 -14.68 -12.22
CA CYS A 25 -9.41 -15.32 -12.12
C CYS A 25 -10.49 -14.49 -12.84
N TRP A 26 -10.57 -13.18 -12.55
CA TRP A 26 -11.52 -12.29 -13.20
C TRP A 26 -11.26 -12.13 -14.70
N LEU A 27 -10.00 -12.18 -15.13
CA LEU A 27 -9.63 -12.14 -16.54
C LEU A 27 -10.15 -13.38 -17.29
N ILE A 28 -9.98 -14.57 -16.70
CA ILE A 28 -10.50 -15.83 -17.26
C ILE A 28 -12.03 -15.79 -17.34
N LEU A 29 -12.69 -15.35 -16.27
CA LEU A 29 -14.15 -15.21 -16.26
C LEU A 29 -14.64 -14.15 -17.26
N SER A 30 -13.92 -13.03 -17.41
CA SER A 30 -14.28 -12.01 -18.41
C SER A 30 -14.20 -12.55 -19.84
N ALA A 31 -13.27 -13.47 -20.13
CA ALA A 31 -13.12 -14.07 -21.45
C ALA A 31 -14.31 -14.96 -21.86
N THR A 32 -15.05 -15.52 -20.90
CA THR A 32 -16.25 -16.34 -21.19
C THR A 32 -17.48 -15.48 -21.52
N THR A 33 -17.43 -14.18 -21.26
CA THR A 33 -18.56 -13.27 -21.48
C THR A 33 -18.79 -12.94 -22.96
N GLY A 34 -17.81 -13.21 -23.84
CA GLY A 34 -17.87 -12.90 -25.27
C GLY A 34 -17.69 -11.41 -25.61
N TYR A 35 -17.56 -10.54 -24.61
CA TYR A 35 -17.32 -9.11 -24.80
C TYR A 35 -15.82 -8.77 -24.84
N PRO A 36 -15.42 -7.70 -25.56
CA PRO A 36 -14.03 -7.26 -25.56
C PRO A 36 -13.62 -6.75 -24.16
N ILE A 37 -12.41 -7.12 -23.74
CA ILE A 37 -11.84 -6.64 -22.48
C ILE A 37 -11.39 -5.20 -22.67
N ARG A 38 -12.01 -4.29 -21.92
CA ARG A 38 -11.66 -2.87 -21.89
C ARG A 38 -11.36 -2.49 -20.44
N PHE A 39 -10.23 -1.88 -20.16
CA PHE A 39 -9.82 -1.58 -18.77
C PHE A 39 -10.49 -0.33 -18.20
N TRP A 40 -10.70 0.70 -19.03
CA TRP A 40 -11.13 2.02 -18.56
C TRP A 40 -12.63 2.23 -18.60
N SER A 41 -13.34 1.42 -19.38
CA SER A 41 -14.79 1.47 -19.49
C SER A 41 -15.33 0.07 -19.76
N PRO A 42 -16.52 -0.27 -19.25
CA PRO A 42 -17.23 -1.48 -19.64
C PRO A 42 -17.56 -1.45 -21.14
N ALA A 43 -17.65 -2.62 -21.77
CA ALA A 43 -17.96 -2.72 -23.20
C ALA A 43 -19.44 -2.48 -23.51
N VAL A 44 -20.31 -2.66 -22.52
CA VAL A 44 -21.77 -2.59 -22.64
C VAL A 44 -22.40 -1.84 -21.45
N PRO A 45 -23.56 -1.19 -21.63
CA PRO A 45 -24.32 -0.57 -20.54
C PRO A 45 -24.79 -1.61 -19.50
N LEU A 46 -25.13 -1.13 -18.30
CA LEU A 46 -25.57 -1.98 -17.19
C LEU A 46 -27.03 -2.38 -17.39
N GLU A 47 -27.24 -3.65 -17.73
CA GLU A 47 -28.55 -4.26 -17.95
C GLU A 47 -28.59 -5.64 -17.28
N ALA A 48 -29.79 -6.18 -17.01
CA ALA A 48 -29.93 -7.48 -16.34
C ALA A 48 -29.25 -8.62 -17.12
N SER A 49 -29.23 -8.53 -18.46
CA SER A 49 -28.57 -9.48 -19.37
C SER A 49 -27.04 -9.36 -19.38
N SER A 50 -26.49 -8.19 -19.01
CA SER A 50 -25.04 -7.92 -19.02
C SER A 50 -24.42 -7.91 -17.61
N LEU A 51 -25.20 -8.22 -16.57
CA LEU A 51 -24.76 -8.24 -15.17
C LEU A 51 -23.49 -9.08 -14.96
N TYR A 52 -23.42 -10.27 -15.58
CA TYR A 52 -22.26 -11.15 -15.48
C TYR A 52 -20.98 -10.50 -16.03
N HIS A 53 -21.08 -9.83 -17.17
CA HIS A 53 -19.95 -9.10 -17.77
C HIS A 53 -19.52 -7.94 -16.87
N TRP A 54 -20.49 -7.17 -16.36
CA TRP A 54 -20.23 -6.07 -15.44
C TRP A 54 -19.54 -6.53 -14.16
N LEU A 55 -19.98 -7.64 -13.58
CA LEU A 55 -19.36 -8.19 -12.38
C LEU A 55 -17.90 -8.59 -12.63
N CYS A 56 -17.62 -9.23 -13.77
CA CYS A 56 -16.26 -9.59 -14.16
C CYS A 56 -15.39 -8.34 -14.40
N TRP A 57 -15.94 -7.33 -15.08
CA TRP A 57 -15.26 -6.07 -15.35
C TRP A 57 -14.92 -5.31 -14.06
N VAL A 58 -15.89 -5.15 -13.15
CA VAL A 58 -15.67 -4.49 -11.86
C VAL A 58 -14.66 -5.26 -11.02
N GLY A 59 -14.77 -6.60 -10.97
CA GLY A 59 -13.83 -7.44 -10.24
C GLY A 59 -12.40 -7.29 -10.73
N LEU A 60 -12.20 -7.27 -12.06
CA LEU A 60 -10.90 -7.04 -12.70
C LEU A 60 -10.38 -5.63 -12.41
N TYR A 61 -11.22 -4.60 -12.63
CA TYR A 61 -10.88 -3.20 -12.45
C TYR A 61 -10.46 -2.91 -11.00
N ILE A 62 -11.25 -3.36 -10.01
CA ILE A 62 -10.95 -3.16 -8.59
C ILE A 62 -9.67 -3.88 -8.19
N ASN A 63 -9.43 -5.12 -8.62
CA ASN A 63 -8.20 -5.84 -8.23
C ASN A 63 -6.94 -5.20 -8.80
N VAL A 64 -6.98 -4.71 -10.04
CA VAL A 64 -5.86 -3.98 -10.63
C VAL A 64 -5.63 -2.66 -9.89
N LEU A 65 -6.70 -1.92 -9.58
CA LEU A 65 -6.57 -0.70 -8.77
C LEU A 65 -6.00 -1.00 -7.39
N LEU A 66 -6.54 -1.98 -6.66
CA LEU A 66 -6.05 -2.35 -5.33
C LEU A 66 -4.59 -2.80 -5.37
N PHE A 67 -4.17 -3.53 -6.40
CA PHE A 67 -2.75 -3.86 -6.60
C PHE A 67 -1.87 -2.62 -6.69
N VAL A 68 -2.22 -1.66 -7.56
CA VAL A 68 -1.44 -0.44 -7.78
C VAL A 68 -1.49 0.48 -6.56
N PHE A 69 -2.66 0.67 -5.97
CA PHE A 69 -2.85 1.49 -4.76
C PHE A 69 -2.07 0.90 -3.58
N ASN A 70 -2.17 -0.40 -3.32
CA ASN A 70 -1.44 -1.04 -2.23
C ASN A 70 0.07 -0.98 -2.44
N LEU A 71 0.57 -0.91 -3.68
CA LEU A 71 2.00 -0.83 -3.94
C LEU A 71 2.57 0.60 -3.88
N LEU A 72 1.78 1.62 -4.26
CA LEU A 72 2.29 2.98 -4.48
C LEU A 72 1.86 3.99 -3.43
N VAL A 73 0.80 3.72 -2.63
CA VAL A 73 0.21 4.70 -1.71
C VAL A 73 0.57 4.39 -0.26
N PHE A 74 1.07 5.39 0.47
CA PHE A 74 1.21 5.34 1.93
C PHE A 74 -0.12 5.60 2.62
N PRO A 75 -0.52 4.88 3.69
CA PRO A 75 0.26 3.96 4.54
C PRO A 75 0.06 2.47 4.22
N LEU A 76 -0.33 2.13 3.00
CA LEU A 76 -0.59 0.74 2.62
C LEU A 76 0.71 -0.07 2.53
N ASP A 77 0.62 -1.31 2.05
CA ASP A 77 1.70 -2.29 2.03
C ASP A 77 2.98 -1.81 1.29
N GLY A 78 2.81 -0.95 0.28
CA GLY A 78 3.88 -0.37 -0.53
C GLY A 78 4.84 0.48 0.29
N SER A 79 4.34 1.15 1.33
CA SER A 79 5.19 1.89 2.25
C SER A 79 6.09 0.99 3.09
N GLN A 80 5.59 -0.18 3.50
CA GLN A 80 6.38 -1.19 4.20
C GLN A 80 7.40 -1.84 3.26
N LEU A 81 7.01 -2.10 2.01
CA LEU A 81 7.92 -2.64 1.00
C LEU A 81 9.08 -1.65 0.71
N LEU A 82 8.75 -0.38 0.49
CA LEU A 82 9.73 0.68 0.27
C LEU A 82 10.62 0.92 1.50
N LEU A 83 10.04 0.96 2.69
CA LEU A 83 10.79 1.08 3.94
C LEU A 83 11.84 -0.04 4.06
N ASN A 84 11.41 -1.29 4.00
CA ASN A 84 12.31 -2.42 4.21
C ASN A 84 13.35 -2.53 3.09
N PHE A 85 13.00 -2.17 1.85
CA PHE A 85 13.97 -2.07 0.75
C PHE A 85 15.06 -1.03 1.04
N LEU A 86 14.68 0.14 1.54
CA LEU A 86 15.63 1.19 1.93
C LEU A 86 16.50 0.76 3.11
N LEU A 87 15.94 0.05 4.09
CA LEU A 87 16.68 -0.48 5.23
C LEU A 87 17.69 -1.56 4.80
N LEU A 88 17.33 -2.46 3.87
CA LEU A 88 18.25 -3.45 3.31
C LEU A 88 19.41 -2.81 2.53
N ARG A 89 19.19 -1.62 1.96
CA ARG A 89 20.24 -0.80 1.32
C ARG A 89 21.10 -0.01 2.32
N GLY A 90 20.86 -0.16 3.63
CA GLY A 90 21.60 0.55 4.69
C GLY A 90 21.15 1.99 4.90
N ALA A 91 19.97 2.39 4.41
CA ALA A 91 19.45 3.72 4.68
C ALA A 91 19.05 3.87 6.16
N THR A 92 19.40 5.00 6.76
CA THR A 92 18.94 5.35 8.11
C THR A 92 17.42 5.48 8.15
N PRO A 93 16.72 5.13 9.26
CA PRO A 93 15.27 5.27 9.40
C PRO A 93 14.76 6.68 9.06
N ALA A 94 15.50 7.72 9.45
CA ALA A 94 15.17 9.11 9.14
C ALA A 94 15.17 9.42 7.63
N ARG A 95 16.17 8.91 6.90
CA ARG A 95 16.21 9.03 5.43
C ARG A 95 15.07 8.25 4.77
N ALA A 96 14.79 7.05 5.26
CA ALA A 96 13.70 6.23 4.74
C ALA A 96 12.33 6.92 4.92
N ALA A 97 12.05 7.48 6.11
CA ALA A 97 10.83 8.24 6.37
C ALA A 97 10.67 9.42 5.40
N ARG A 98 11.73 10.19 5.16
CA ARG A 98 11.71 11.32 4.21
C ARG A 98 11.42 10.87 2.78
N ILE A 99 12.02 9.78 2.32
CA ILE A 99 11.77 9.23 0.99
C ILE A 99 10.31 8.77 0.87
N ILE A 100 9.78 8.08 1.88
CA ILE A 100 8.38 7.64 1.90
C ILE A 100 7.44 8.84 1.83
N ILE A 101 7.66 9.89 2.63
CA ILE A 101 6.86 11.12 2.58
C ILE A 101 6.95 11.76 1.19
N LEU A 102 8.16 11.89 0.63
CA LEU A 102 8.42 12.50 -0.68
C LEU A 102 7.67 11.76 -1.82
N VAL A 103 7.58 10.44 -1.76
CA VAL A 103 6.83 9.63 -2.75
C VAL A 103 5.32 9.75 -2.53
N SER A 104 4.89 9.85 -1.27
CA SER A 104 3.46 9.83 -0.92
C SER A 104 2.74 11.15 -1.22
N VAL A 105 3.42 12.29 -1.04
CA VAL A 105 2.81 13.61 -1.23
C VAL A 105 2.35 13.84 -2.68
N PRO A 106 3.17 13.62 -3.73
CA PRO A 106 2.72 13.74 -5.12
C PRO A 106 1.53 12.84 -5.43
N MET A 107 1.54 11.60 -4.92
CA MET A 107 0.44 10.66 -5.15
C MET A 107 -0.86 11.13 -4.50
N ALA A 108 -0.80 11.62 -3.26
CA ALA A 108 -1.94 12.22 -2.58
C ALA A 108 -2.48 13.45 -3.32
N VAL A 109 -1.60 14.30 -3.87
CA VAL A 109 -1.98 15.48 -4.66
C VAL A 109 -2.68 15.09 -5.97
N LEU A 110 -2.15 14.09 -6.68
CA LEU A 110 -2.77 13.56 -7.90
C LEU A 110 -4.17 12.99 -7.62
N LEU A 111 -4.30 12.22 -6.53
CA LEU A 111 -5.58 11.67 -6.10
C LEU A 111 -6.56 12.76 -5.68
N ALA A 112 -6.09 13.80 -4.97
CA ALA A 112 -6.90 14.95 -4.59
C ALA A 112 -7.47 15.67 -5.82
N GLY A 113 -6.60 15.98 -6.80
CA GLY A 113 -7.02 16.64 -8.04
C GLY A 113 -8.04 15.79 -8.81
N TRP A 114 -7.79 14.49 -8.94
CA TRP A 114 -8.72 13.58 -9.61
C TRP A 114 -10.06 13.49 -8.87
N ALA A 115 -10.07 13.34 -7.55
CA ALA A 115 -11.30 13.23 -6.77
C ALA A 115 -12.17 14.50 -6.84
N LEU A 116 -11.54 15.68 -6.79
CA LEU A 116 -12.23 16.97 -6.88
C LEU A 116 -12.84 17.19 -8.27
N VAL A 117 -12.08 16.93 -9.34
CA VAL A 117 -12.56 17.10 -10.73
C VAL A 117 -13.77 16.20 -11.04
N ASN A 118 -13.80 14.99 -10.48
CA ASN A 118 -14.89 14.03 -10.72
C ASN A 118 -16.05 14.13 -9.70
N GLY A 119 -15.99 15.06 -8.74
CA GLY A 119 -17.01 15.16 -7.68
C GLY A 119 -17.12 13.91 -6.79
N ASN A 120 -16.05 13.11 -6.72
CA ASN A 120 -16.06 11.83 -6.01
C ASN A 120 -15.90 12.05 -4.49
N SER A 121 -17.03 12.13 -3.79
CA SER A 121 -17.07 12.37 -2.33
C SER A 121 -16.28 11.33 -1.53
N LEU A 122 -16.35 10.05 -1.92
CA LEU A 122 -15.58 8.98 -1.29
C LEU A 122 -14.07 9.16 -1.52
N GLY A 123 -13.69 9.55 -2.75
CA GLY A 123 -12.32 9.88 -3.11
C GLY A 123 -11.77 11.03 -2.28
N CYS A 124 -12.55 12.09 -2.09
CA CYS A 124 -12.17 13.23 -1.24
C CYS A 124 -11.93 12.81 0.21
N PHE A 125 -12.80 11.96 0.77
CA PHE A 125 -12.60 11.41 2.11
C PHE A 125 -11.32 10.58 2.22
N LEU A 126 -11.07 9.70 1.25
CA LEU A 126 -9.87 8.88 1.19
C LEU A 126 -8.60 9.73 1.11
N VAL A 127 -8.58 10.75 0.26
CA VAL A 127 -7.46 11.71 0.15
C VAL A 127 -7.21 12.42 1.48
N LEU A 128 -8.26 12.93 2.15
CA LEU A 128 -8.12 13.61 3.43
C LEU A 128 -7.54 12.67 4.50
N TRP A 129 -7.98 11.42 4.51
CA TRP A 129 -7.42 10.39 5.39
C TRP A 129 -5.95 10.11 5.07
N LEU A 130 -5.58 9.95 3.78
CA LEU A 130 -4.19 9.74 3.36
C LEU A 130 -3.28 10.90 3.78
N CYS A 131 -3.72 12.15 3.55
CA CYS A 131 -3.00 13.34 4.00
C CYS A 131 -2.78 13.34 5.51
N MET A 132 -3.80 12.95 6.29
CA MET A 132 -3.67 12.82 7.75
C MET A 132 -2.61 11.78 8.14
N GLN A 133 -2.54 10.64 7.44
CA GLN A 133 -1.52 9.62 7.70
C GLN A 133 -0.11 10.12 7.35
N THR A 134 0.06 10.74 6.18
CA THR A 134 1.34 11.34 5.77
C THR A 134 1.78 12.43 6.75
N TRP A 135 0.84 13.24 7.24
CA TRP A 135 1.10 14.28 8.23
C TRP A 135 1.57 13.70 9.57
N ARG A 136 0.96 12.62 10.05
CA ARG A 136 1.40 11.91 11.28
C ARG A 136 2.82 11.38 11.14
N LEU A 137 3.16 10.81 9.99
CA LEU A 137 4.53 10.37 9.70
C LEU A 137 5.51 11.56 9.66
N HIS A 138 5.12 12.66 9.03
CA HIS A 138 5.93 13.89 9.00
C HIS A 138 6.19 14.44 10.41
N GLN A 139 5.16 14.51 11.26
CA GLN A 139 5.32 14.94 12.66
C GLN A 139 6.26 14.01 13.44
N ALA A 140 6.12 12.69 13.30
CA ALA A 140 7.00 11.72 13.95
C ALA A 140 8.45 11.85 13.48
N ALA A 141 8.67 12.07 12.17
CA ALA A 141 9.99 12.29 11.59
C ALA A 141 10.62 13.62 12.04
N ALA A 142 9.84 14.70 12.11
CA ALA A 142 10.30 16.01 12.56
C ALA A 142 10.64 16.03 14.05
N ALA A 143 9.87 15.30 14.87
CA ALA A 143 10.11 15.16 16.30
C ALA A 143 11.26 14.20 16.66
N GLY A 144 11.90 13.56 15.66
CA GLY A 144 12.94 12.56 15.87
C GLY A 144 12.46 11.26 16.54
N ARG A 145 11.15 11.12 16.76
CA ARG A 145 10.53 10.00 17.50
C ARG A 145 9.98 8.94 16.56
N LEU A 146 10.80 8.52 15.60
CA LEU A 146 10.38 7.54 14.60
C LEU A 146 10.05 6.19 15.24
N GLU A 147 10.70 5.82 16.35
CA GLU A 147 10.40 4.59 17.10
C GLU A 147 8.95 4.50 17.59
N THR A 148 8.24 5.62 17.75
CA THR A 148 6.83 5.63 18.19
C THR A 148 5.84 5.41 17.03
N HIS A 149 6.29 5.55 15.78
CA HIS A 149 5.42 5.42 14.63
C HIS A 149 5.22 3.94 14.27
N PRO A 150 3.99 3.44 14.07
CA PRO A 150 3.71 2.00 13.83
C PRO A 150 4.56 1.37 12.73
N LEU A 151 4.89 2.14 11.68
CA LEU A 151 5.75 1.71 10.58
C LEU A 151 7.19 1.33 11.02
N PHE A 152 7.70 1.95 12.07
CA PHE A 152 9.09 1.88 12.53
C PHE A 152 9.28 1.22 13.90
N VAL A 153 8.21 0.86 14.61
CA VAL A 153 8.27 0.21 15.95
C VAL A 153 9.21 -1.00 15.94
N ASP A 154 9.16 -1.81 14.87
CA ASP A 154 9.99 -3.02 14.74
C ASP A 154 11.35 -2.76 14.03
N VAL A 155 11.62 -1.51 13.61
CA VAL A 155 12.90 -1.11 12.98
C VAL A 155 13.88 -0.53 14.01
N ALA A 156 13.37 0.06 15.09
CA ALA A 156 14.20 0.65 16.13
C ALA A 156 15.15 -0.43 16.70
N PRO A 157 16.47 -0.16 16.78
CA PRO A 157 17.38 -1.10 17.38
C PRO A 157 16.92 -1.40 18.80
N ARG A 158 16.89 -2.67 19.21
CA ARG A 158 16.95 -3.05 20.63
C ARG A 158 18.34 -2.65 21.16
N GLY A 159 18.58 -1.35 21.24
CA GLY A 159 19.75 -0.73 21.84
C GLY A 159 19.36 -0.11 23.18
N GLY A 160 18.71 -0.89 24.05
CA GLY A 160 18.65 -0.59 25.47
C GLY A 160 19.83 -1.32 26.15
N PRO A 161 20.63 -0.65 27.00
CA PRO A 161 21.69 -1.31 27.75
C PRO A 161 21.03 -2.26 28.76
N GLY A 162 21.12 -3.56 28.52
CA GLY A 162 20.63 -4.56 29.47
C GLY A 162 20.08 -5.81 28.81
N MET A 163 20.95 -6.64 28.24
CA MET A 163 20.80 -8.11 28.20
C MET A 163 22.05 -8.82 27.64
N SER A 164 23.22 -8.18 27.73
CA SER A 164 24.52 -8.87 27.73
C SER A 164 24.81 -9.31 29.17
N GLY A 165 24.24 -10.42 29.60
CA GLY A 165 24.47 -10.92 30.95
C GLY A 165 23.45 -11.94 31.40
N GLN A 166 23.48 -13.12 30.79
CA GLN A 166 23.30 -14.41 31.45
C GLN A 166 23.42 -15.53 30.41
N ALA A 167 24.67 -15.76 30.00
CA ALA A 167 25.12 -17.11 29.73
C ALA A 167 25.94 -17.56 30.95
N GLN A 168 25.61 -18.75 31.46
CA GLN A 168 26.38 -19.61 32.39
C GLN A 168 26.43 -19.29 33.90
N ALA A 169 25.64 -20.08 34.65
CA ALA A 169 25.93 -20.78 35.92
C ALA A 169 24.55 -21.28 36.41
N VAL A 170 24.23 -22.57 36.57
CA VAL A 170 24.93 -23.74 37.12
C VAL A 170 24.38 -24.99 36.45
#